data_AF-A0A939M288-F1
#
_entry.id   AF-A0A939M288-F1
#
_cell.length_a   1.000
_cell.length_b   1.000
_cell.length_c   1.000
_cell.angle_alpha   90.00
_cell.angle_beta   90.00
_cell.angle_gamma   90.00
#
_symmetry.space_group_name_H-M   'P 1'
#
loop_
_entity.id
_entity.type
_entity.pdbx_description
1 polymer ?
#
loop_
_entity_poly.entity_id
_entity_poly.type
_entity_poly.pdbx_seq_one_letter_code
_entity_poly.pdbx_strand_id
1 'polypeptide(L)'
;MEFRPDGRKYARITRKSAELITLLRRGNAYELDSIVALIESQKSEEFFLKNLAAYISSERVREYLRFLVALGVLSEADGAFTLGLNPKPTSDIHKIQLLADRARRFLATQLNVPPASVATDLQTRSGAILRKGELATLDKVAASASVSGNRAEEFFRWAVYMLLDDPGATLSLSRSPVLVSGNGKRSA
;
A
#
# COMPACT_ATOMS: atom_id res chain seq x y z
N MET A 1 -19.40 0.57 -1.87
CA MET A 1 -18.07 0.93 -1.33
C MET A 1 -18.15 2.41 -0.99
N GLU A 2 -18.24 2.75 0.30
CA GLU A 2 -18.31 4.15 0.74
C GLU A 2 -16.99 4.87 0.40
N PHE A 3 -17.09 6.14 -0.01
CA PHE A 3 -15.91 6.97 -0.21
C PHE A 3 -15.23 7.22 1.15
N ARG A 4 -13.89 7.24 1.18
CA ARG A 4 -13.13 7.64 2.37
C ARG A 4 -13.47 9.11 2.70
N PRO A 5 -13.17 9.59 3.93
CA PRO A 5 -13.51 10.96 4.35
C PRO A 5 -12.95 12.06 3.44
N ASP A 6 -11.93 11.78 2.63
CA ASP A 6 -11.35 12.68 1.63
C ASP A 6 -12.03 12.59 0.24
N GLY A 7 -13.16 11.88 0.14
CA GLY A 7 -13.90 11.65 -1.09
C GLY A 7 -13.27 10.64 -2.04
N ARG A 8 -12.15 9.99 -1.66
CA ARG A 8 -11.42 9.07 -2.54
C ARG A 8 -11.74 7.60 -2.22
N LYS A 9 -11.62 6.75 -3.24
CA LYS A 9 -12.00 5.33 -3.16
C LYS A 9 -10.94 4.44 -2.48
N TYR A 10 -9.66 4.75 -2.68
CA TYR A 10 -8.53 3.95 -2.18
C TYR A 10 -7.51 4.82 -1.45
N ALA A 11 -6.59 4.25 -0.69
CA ALA A 11 -5.48 4.96 -0.07
C ALA A 11 -4.55 5.60 -1.12
N ARG A 12 -3.84 6.66 -0.72
CA ARG A 12 -2.87 7.36 -1.59
C ARG A 12 -1.83 6.41 -2.18
N ILE A 13 -1.28 5.51 -1.35
CA ILE A 13 -0.28 4.54 -1.78
C ILE A 13 -0.81 3.59 -2.85
N THR A 14 -2.05 3.12 -2.68
CA THR A 14 -2.72 2.21 -3.60
C THR A 14 -2.96 2.87 -4.96
N ARG A 15 -3.46 4.11 -4.97
CA ARG A 15 -3.69 4.86 -6.22
C ARG A 15 -2.39 5.12 -6.99
N LYS A 16 -1.35 5.60 -6.31
CA LYS A 16 -0.04 5.85 -6.94
C LYS A 16 0.60 4.58 -7.48
N SER A 17 0.45 3.48 -6.76
CA SER A 17 0.94 2.17 -7.20
C SER A 17 0.18 1.65 -8.42
N ALA A 18 -1.14 1.77 -8.43
CA ALA A 18 -1.97 1.41 -9.58
C ALA A 18 -1.64 2.28 -10.81
N GLU A 19 -1.36 3.55 -10.60
CA GLU A 19 -0.94 4.48 -11.66
C GLU A 19 0.43 4.11 -12.24
N LEU A 20 1.42 3.77 -11.41
CA LEU A 20 2.72 3.27 -11.88
C LEU A 20 2.56 1.98 -12.71
N ILE A 21 1.68 1.07 -12.27
CA ILE A 21 1.35 -0.12 -13.07
C ILE A 21 0.75 0.30 -14.42
N THR A 22 -0.14 1.28 -14.48
CA THR A 22 -0.70 1.81 -15.73
C THR A 22 0.40 2.33 -16.66
N LEU A 23 1.26 3.21 -16.15
CA LEU A 23 2.30 3.92 -16.91
C LEU A 23 3.37 2.98 -17.49
N LEU A 24 3.89 2.04 -16.70
CA LEU A 24 5.03 1.22 -17.08
C LEU A 24 4.65 0.12 -18.08
N ARG A 25 5.40 -0.02 -19.18
CA ARG A 25 5.19 -1.12 -20.13
C ARG A 25 5.83 -2.41 -19.59
N ARG A 26 5.14 -3.54 -19.80
CA ARG A 26 5.63 -4.86 -19.39
C ARG A 26 6.94 -5.18 -20.12
N GLY A 27 7.92 -5.71 -19.38
CA GLY A 27 9.20 -6.17 -19.93
C GLY A 27 10.18 -5.07 -20.30
N ASN A 28 9.78 -3.80 -20.23
CA ASN A 28 10.69 -2.68 -20.41
C ASN A 28 11.37 -2.36 -19.07
N ALA A 29 12.68 -2.12 -19.12
CA ALA A 29 13.46 -1.60 -18.02
C ALA A 29 13.43 -0.07 -18.04
N TYR A 30 13.22 0.55 -16.88
CA TYR A 30 13.17 2.00 -16.73
C TYR A 30 14.06 2.45 -15.57
N GLU A 31 14.98 3.37 -15.82
CA GLU A 31 15.65 4.11 -14.75
C GLU A 31 14.68 5.11 -14.10
N LEU A 32 14.98 5.54 -12.87
CA LEU A 32 14.12 6.47 -12.12
C LEU A 32 13.78 7.73 -12.91
N ASP A 33 14.77 8.38 -13.53
CA ASP A 33 14.57 9.65 -14.25
C ASP A 33 13.65 9.47 -15.46
N SER A 34 13.72 8.31 -16.12
CA SER A 34 12.80 7.95 -17.20
C SER A 34 11.36 7.77 -16.70
N ILE A 35 11.17 7.22 -15.50
CA ILE A 35 9.85 7.07 -14.88
C ILE A 35 9.29 8.44 -14.48
N VAL A 36 10.12 9.32 -13.91
CA VAL A 36 9.71 10.69 -13.57
C VAL A 36 9.29 11.45 -14.82
N ALA A 37 10.11 11.42 -15.88
CA ALA A 37 9.75 12.04 -17.16
C ALA A 37 8.45 11.46 -17.76
N LEU A 38 8.19 10.16 -17.57
CA LEU A 38 6.94 9.53 -18.01
C LEU A 38 5.72 10.03 -17.22
N ILE A 39 5.85 10.18 -15.89
CA ILE A 39 4.81 10.73 -15.01
C ILE A 39 4.44 12.16 -15.45
N GLU A 40 5.44 13.00 -15.70
CA GLU A 40 5.25 14.40 -16.07
C GLU A 40 4.68 14.55 -17.49
N SER A 41 5.22 13.81 -18.45
CA SER A 41 4.77 13.86 -19.85
C SER A 41 3.33 13.38 -20.02
N GLN A 42 2.90 12.39 -19.24
CA GLN A 42 1.51 11.92 -19.24
C GLN A 42 0.58 12.75 -18.34
N LYS A 43 1.09 13.80 -17.68
CA LYS A 43 0.33 14.67 -16.79
C LYS A 43 -0.43 13.91 -15.70
N SER A 44 0.22 12.93 -15.08
CA SER A 44 -0.44 12.06 -14.10
C SER A 44 -0.88 12.84 -12.85
N GLU A 45 -2.19 13.02 -12.68
CA GLU A 45 -2.77 13.79 -11.57
C GLU A 45 -2.47 13.19 -10.19
N GLU A 46 -2.31 11.87 -10.10
CA GLU A 46 -1.99 11.22 -8.82
C GLU A 46 -0.61 11.64 -8.29
N PHE A 47 0.31 12.06 -9.17
CA PHE A 47 1.65 12.52 -8.84
C PHE A 47 1.79 14.04 -8.76
N PHE A 48 0.74 14.78 -9.15
CA PHE A 48 0.74 16.24 -9.10
C PHE A 48 0.19 16.78 -7.77
N LEU A 49 0.92 17.71 -7.16
CA LEU A 49 0.56 18.40 -5.93
C LEU A 49 -0.07 19.76 -6.26
N LYS A 50 -1.41 19.82 -6.28
CA LYS A 50 -2.17 21.02 -6.67
C LYS A 50 -1.80 22.27 -5.86
N ASN A 51 -1.51 22.11 -4.56
CA ASN A 51 -1.15 23.20 -3.66
C ASN A 51 0.25 23.79 -3.93
N LEU A 52 1.15 23.01 -4.53
CA LEU A 52 2.51 23.44 -4.87
C LEU A 52 2.68 23.66 -6.38
N ALA A 53 1.64 23.40 -7.17
CA ALA A 53 1.69 23.38 -8.64
C ALA A 53 2.89 22.60 -9.21
N ALA A 54 3.27 21.49 -8.55
CA ALA A 54 4.47 20.72 -8.87
C ALA A 54 4.22 19.22 -8.73
N TYR A 55 5.01 18.40 -9.42
CA TYR A 55 5.03 16.94 -9.20
C TYR A 55 5.77 16.59 -7.91
N ILE A 56 5.47 15.42 -7.34
CA ILE A 56 6.23 14.90 -6.20
C ILE A 56 7.71 14.72 -6.56
N SER A 57 8.58 14.77 -5.56
CA SER A 57 10.02 14.57 -5.77
C SER A 57 10.34 13.17 -6.33
N SER A 58 11.43 13.09 -7.11
CA SER A 58 11.98 11.83 -7.62
C SER A 58 12.28 10.84 -6.50
N GLU A 59 12.77 11.31 -5.35
CA GLU A 59 12.96 10.49 -4.15
C GLU A 59 11.67 9.83 -3.67
N ARG A 60 10.56 10.56 -3.65
CA ARG A 60 9.27 9.99 -3.25
C ARG A 60 8.74 9.01 -4.30
N VAL A 61 9.00 9.23 -5.59
CA VAL A 61 8.74 8.25 -6.66
C VAL A 61 9.56 6.97 -6.42
N ARG A 62 10.85 7.10 -6.12
CA ARG A 62 11.75 5.97 -5.81
C ARG A 62 11.23 5.14 -4.64
N GLU A 63 10.69 5.75 -3.61
CA GLU A 63 10.09 5.03 -2.48
C GLU A 63 8.88 4.18 -2.90
N TYR A 64 8.02 4.70 -3.78
CA TYR A 64 6.91 3.92 -4.33
C TYR A 64 7.41 2.74 -5.18
N LEU A 65 8.43 2.95 -6.01
CA LEU A 65 9.02 1.89 -6.82
C LEU A 65 9.64 0.80 -5.95
N ARG A 66 10.43 1.17 -4.93
CA ARG A 66 11.03 0.22 -3.97
C ARG A 66 9.97 -0.56 -3.20
N PHE A 67 8.87 0.07 -2.85
CA PHE A 67 7.76 -0.65 -2.23
C PHE A 67 7.13 -1.65 -3.20
N LEU A 68 6.91 -1.28 -4.46
CA LEU A 68 6.42 -2.21 -5.48
C LEU A 68 7.41 -3.37 -5.76
N VAL A 69 8.72 -3.13 -5.62
CA VAL A 69 9.74 -4.20 -5.63
C VAL A 69 9.56 -5.13 -4.42
N ALA A 70 9.39 -4.57 -3.21
CA ALA A 70 9.14 -5.36 -2.00
C ALA A 70 7.85 -6.20 -2.07
N LEU A 71 6.83 -5.71 -2.81
CA LEU A 71 5.61 -6.46 -3.09
C LEU A 71 5.77 -7.52 -4.21
N GLY A 72 6.91 -7.55 -4.90
CA GLY A 72 7.16 -8.41 -6.06
C GLY A 72 6.29 -8.05 -7.28
N VAL A 73 5.87 -6.79 -7.39
CA VAL A 73 5.19 -6.24 -8.57
C VAL A 73 6.22 -5.78 -9.62
N LEU A 74 7.31 -5.19 -9.13
CA LEU A 74 8.48 -4.82 -9.94
C LEU A 74 9.68 -5.70 -9.57
N SER A 75 10.61 -5.82 -10.49
CA SER A 75 12.00 -6.20 -10.20
C SER A 75 12.92 -4.99 -10.38
N GLU A 76 13.99 -4.95 -9.60
CA GLU A 76 15.06 -3.94 -9.72
C GLU A 76 16.36 -4.67 -10.04
N ALA A 77 17.01 -4.27 -11.14
CA ALA A 77 18.31 -4.78 -11.57
C ALA A 77 19.09 -3.64 -12.25
N ASP A 78 20.38 -3.50 -11.92
CA ASP A 78 21.27 -2.48 -12.50
C ASP A 78 20.71 -1.04 -12.43
N GLY A 79 19.99 -0.71 -11.35
CA GLY A 79 19.37 0.61 -11.16
C GLY A 79 18.09 0.86 -11.97
N ALA A 80 17.63 -0.13 -12.75
CA ALA A 80 16.42 -0.07 -13.54
C ALA A 80 15.29 -0.93 -12.94
N PHE A 81 14.05 -0.44 -13.10
CA PHE A 81 12.83 -1.09 -12.65
C PHE A 81 12.10 -1.73 -13.83
N THR A 82 11.67 -2.99 -13.67
CA THR A 82 10.91 -3.72 -14.69
C THR A 82 9.59 -4.22 -14.13
N LEU A 83 8.50 -4.03 -14.87
CA LEU A 83 7.18 -4.53 -14.49
C LEU A 83 7.06 -6.04 -14.75
N GLY A 84 7.02 -6.84 -13.68
CA GLY A 84 7.03 -8.31 -13.71
C GLY A 84 5.64 -8.98 -13.77
N LEU A 85 4.59 -8.24 -14.12
CA LEU A 85 3.22 -8.77 -14.14
C LEU A 85 2.87 -9.43 -15.48
N ASN A 86 2.44 -10.69 -15.43
CA ASN A 86 1.96 -11.43 -16.61
C ASN A 86 0.68 -12.24 -16.28
N PRO A 87 -0.50 -11.88 -16.83
CA PRO A 87 -0.77 -10.71 -17.65
C PRO A 87 -0.70 -9.39 -16.85
N LYS A 88 -0.50 -8.26 -17.54
CA LYS A 88 -0.62 -6.94 -16.93
C LYS A 88 -2.11 -6.61 -16.68
N PRO A 89 -2.52 -6.21 -15.46
CA PRO A 89 -3.91 -5.88 -15.18
C PRO A 89 -4.33 -4.61 -15.94
N THR A 90 -5.50 -4.65 -16.58
CA THR A 90 -6.03 -3.56 -17.43
C THR A 90 -7.08 -2.72 -16.71
N SER A 91 -7.90 -3.32 -15.84
CA SER A 91 -8.93 -2.61 -15.08
C SER A 91 -8.45 -2.19 -13.70
N ASP A 92 -9.00 -1.10 -13.17
CA ASP A 92 -8.63 -0.59 -11.85
C ASP A 92 -8.94 -1.59 -10.74
N ILE A 93 -10.10 -2.24 -10.78
CA ILE A 93 -10.47 -3.26 -9.79
C ILE A 93 -9.42 -4.39 -9.76
N HIS A 94 -8.99 -4.86 -10.93
CA HIS A 94 -7.97 -5.90 -11.01
C HIS A 94 -6.61 -5.43 -10.48
N LYS A 95 -6.22 -4.17 -10.74
CA LYS A 95 -4.99 -3.58 -10.15
C LYS A 95 -5.08 -3.53 -8.63
N ILE A 96 -6.21 -3.12 -8.06
CA ILE A 96 -6.38 -3.02 -6.61
C ILE A 96 -6.36 -4.40 -5.96
N GLN A 97 -7.08 -5.38 -6.50
CA GLN A 97 -7.06 -6.75 -5.99
C GLN A 97 -5.66 -7.35 -6.04
N LEU A 98 -4.94 -7.17 -7.16
CA LEU A 98 -3.55 -7.60 -7.28
C LEU A 98 -2.67 -6.96 -6.19
N LEU A 99 -2.75 -5.64 -6.02
CA LEU A 99 -1.96 -4.93 -5.01
C LEU A 99 -2.30 -5.39 -3.59
N ALA A 100 -3.58 -5.61 -3.28
CA ALA A 100 -4.03 -6.13 -2.00
C ALA A 100 -3.52 -7.55 -1.73
N ASP A 101 -3.55 -8.44 -2.73
CA ASP A 101 -3.03 -9.80 -2.62
C ASP A 101 -1.51 -9.81 -2.42
N ARG A 102 -0.78 -8.94 -3.13
CA ARG A 102 0.67 -8.78 -2.94
C ARG A 102 1.00 -8.19 -1.57
N ALA A 103 0.24 -7.20 -1.12
CA ALA A 103 0.37 -6.64 0.22
C ALA A 103 0.07 -7.69 1.31
N ARG A 104 -0.95 -8.55 1.11
CA ARG A 104 -1.26 -9.66 2.01
C ARG A 104 -0.07 -10.62 2.14
N ARG A 105 0.56 -11.01 1.03
CA ARG A 105 1.75 -11.88 1.06
C ARG A 105 2.94 -11.21 1.72
N PHE A 106 3.18 -9.92 1.45
CA PHE A 106 4.22 -9.15 2.11
C PHE A 106 4.00 -9.11 3.63
N LEU A 107 2.79 -8.79 4.08
CA LEU A 107 2.43 -8.78 5.50
C LEU A 107 2.57 -10.16 6.14
N ALA A 108 2.20 -11.23 5.42
CA ALA A 108 2.37 -12.61 5.88
C ALA A 108 3.83 -12.90 6.27
N THR A 109 4.78 -12.46 5.43
CA THR A 109 6.22 -12.56 5.71
C THR A 109 6.62 -11.71 6.92
N GLN A 110 6.16 -10.46 7.02
CA GLN A 110 6.49 -9.58 8.14
C GLN A 110 5.93 -10.07 9.49
N LEU A 111 4.75 -10.66 9.46
CA LEU A 111 4.06 -11.17 10.65
C LEU A 111 4.45 -12.61 11.00
N ASN A 112 5.20 -13.29 10.13
CA ASN A 112 5.53 -14.71 10.21
C ASN A 112 4.28 -15.61 10.35
N VAL A 113 3.28 -15.38 9.49
CA VAL A 113 2.03 -16.15 9.44
C VAL A 113 1.67 -16.50 7.99
N PRO A 114 0.78 -17.49 7.74
CA PRO A 114 0.25 -17.73 6.40
C PRO A 114 -0.56 -16.52 5.88
N PRO A 115 -0.60 -16.26 4.56
CA PRO A 115 -1.37 -15.14 3.99
C PRO A 115 -2.84 -15.11 4.39
N ALA A 116 -3.47 -16.27 4.55
CA ALA A 116 -4.87 -16.38 5.00
C ALA A 116 -5.09 -15.90 6.45
N SER A 117 -4.04 -15.94 7.28
CA SER A 117 -4.11 -15.59 8.70
C SER A 117 -3.77 -14.12 8.99
N VAL A 118 -3.32 -13.36 7.99
CA VAL A 118 -2.88 -11.96 8.16
C VAL A 118 -3.95 -11.10 8.82
N ALA A 119 -5.20 -11.19 8.38
CA ALA A 119 -6.28 -10.37 8.94
C ALA A 119 -6.55 -10.72 10.42
N THR A 120 -6.59 -12.01 10.75
CA THR A 120 -6.78 -12.50 12.12
C THR A 120 -5.61 -12.13 13.03
N ASP A 121 -4.38 -12.21 12.52
CA ASP A 121 -3.18 -11.85 13.29
C ASP A 121 -3.15 -10.35 13.60
N LEU A 122 -3.45 -9.49 12.61
CA LEU A 122 -3.59 -8.05 12.81
C LEU A 122 -4.68 -7.70 13.85
N GLN A 123 -5.82 -8.41 13.84
CA GLN A 123 -6.87 -8.25 14.86
C GLN A 123 -6.43 -8.70 16.24
N THR A 124 -5.70 -9.81 16.32
CA THR A 124 -5.22 -10.36 17.59
C THR A 124 -4.24 -9.40 18.24
N ARG A 125 -3.32 -8.84 17.46
CA ARG A 125 -2.36 -7.82 17.89
C ARG A 125 -3.04 -6.52 18.31
N SER A 126 -3.99 -6.02 17.51
CA SER A 126 -4.72 -4.80 17.87
C SER A 126 -5.54 -4.99 19.15
N GLY A 127 -6.23 -6.13 19.31
CA GLY A 127 -6.97 -6.48 20.52
C GLY A 127 -6.07 -6.65 21.75
N ALA A 128 -4.86 -7.18 21.60
CA ALA A 128 -3.87 -7.25 22.68
C ALA A 128 -3.42 -5.86 23.14
N ILE A 129 -3.24 -4.91 22.22
CA ILE A 129 -2.89 -3.51 22.54
C ILE A 129 -4.05 -2.82 23.26
N LEU A 130 -5.28 -2.97 22.75
CA LEU A 130 -6.48 -2.37 23.37
C LEU A 130 -6.71 -2.90 24.80
N ARG A 131 -6.48 -4.21 25.05
CA ARG A 131 -6.57 -4.80 26.40
C ARG A 131 -5.57 -4.24 27.39
N LYS A 132 -4.48 -3.63 26.92
CA LYS A 132 -3.51 -2.89 27.75
C LYS A 132 -3.93 -1.44 28.01
N GLY A 133 -5.12 -1.01 27.55
CA GLY A 133 -5.60 0.36 27.68
C GLY A 133 -4.97 1.33 26.66
N GLU A 134 -4.32 0.81 25.62
CA GLU A 134 -3.58 1.60 24.64
C GLU A 134 -4.32 1.71 23.29
N LEU A 135 -4.13 2.83 22.58
CA LEU A 135 -4.61 2.97 21.20
C LEU A 135 -3.83 2.03 20.25
N ALA A 136 -4.55 1.15 19.55
CA ALA A 136 -3.96 0.19 18.60
C ALA A 136 -3.60 0.82 17.24
N THR A 137 -2.62 1.73 17.23
CA THR A 137 -2.11 2.34 16.00
C THR A 137 -1.33 1.33 15.15
N LEU A 138 -1.22 1.58 13.83
CA LEU A 138 -0.39 0.75 12.94
C LEU A 138 1.06 0.64 13.42
N ASP A 139 1.61 1.69 14.03
CA ASP A 139 2.98 1.69 14.55
C ASP A 139 3.12 0.72 15.73
N LYS A 140 2.15 0.69 16.64
CA LYS A 140 2.16 -0.27 17.76
C LYS A 140 1.93 -1.70 17.29
N VAL A 141 1.11 -1.89 16.25
CA VAL A 141 0.91 -3.20 15.64
C VAL A 141 2.20 -3.67 14.96
N ALA A 142 2.89 -2.81 14.21
CA ALA A 142 4.19 -3.08 13.61
C ALA A 142 5.24 -3.44 14.69
N ALA A 143 5.33 -2.63 15.75
CA ALA A 143 6.24 -2.88 16.88
C ALA A 143 5.94 -4.23 17.56
N SER A 144 4.66 -4.59 17.73
CA SER A 144 4.29 -5.91 18.28
C SER A 144 4.75 -7.08 17.40
N ALA A 145 4.88 -6.85 16.09
CA ALA A 145 5.36 -7.81 15.11
C ALA A 145 6.88 -7.76 14.93
N SER A 146 7.61 -7.01 15.78
CA SER A 146 9.05 -6.78 15.64
C SER A 146 9.47 -6.18 14.30
N VAL A 147 8.53 -5.52 13.61
CA VAL A 147 8.83 -4.71 12.42
C VAL A 147 9.39 -3.39 12.93
N SER A 148 10.69 -3.17 12.69
CA SER A 148 11.41 -2.01 13.21
C SER A 148 12.21 -1.30 12.12
N GLY A 149 12.33 0.01 12.28
CA GLY A 149 13.09 0.88 11.39
C GLY A 149 12.19 1.61 10.40
N ASN A 150 12.51 2.89 10.19
CA ASN A 150 11.65 3.86 9.49
C ASN A 150 11.07 3.33 8.16
N ARG A 151 11.90 2.66 7.36
CA ARG A 151 11.48 2.10 6.05
C ARG A 151 10.59 0.87 6.19
N ALA A 152 10.95 -0.06 7.06
CA ALA A 152 10.18 -1.30 7.26
C ALA A 152 8.79 -0.98 7.83
N GLU A 153 8.72 -0.06 8.80
CA GLU A 153 7.47 0.43 9.36
C GLU A 153 6.61 1.17 8.33
N GLU A 154 7.21 2.00 7.47
CA GLU A 154 6.45 2.66 6.40
C GLU A 154 5.89 1.66 5.38
N PHE A 155 6.68 0.68 4.94
CA PHE A 155 6.22 -0.36 4.02
C PHE A 155 5.14 -1.24 4.65
N PHE A 156 5.27 -1.55 5.95
CA PHE A 156 4.23 -2.23 6.69
C PHE A 156 2.92 -1.44 6.70
N ARG A 157 2.96 -0.14 7.06
CA ARG A 157 1.78 0.74 7.04
C ARG A 157 1.15 0.78 5.66
N TRP A 158 1.96 0.94 4.62
CA TRP A 158 1.50 0.97 3.23
C TRP A 158 0.83 -0.33 2.79
N ALA A 159 1.41 -1.47 3.16
CA ALA A 159 0.82 -2.77 2.88
C ALA A 159 -0.50 -2.97 3.62
N VAL A 160 -0.62 -2.53 4.88
CA VAL A 160 -1.90 -2.56 5.60
C VAL A 160 -2.93 -1.67 4.90
N TYR A 161 -2.58 -0.44 4.49
CA TYR A 161 -3.51 0.41 3.74
C TYR A 161 -3.99 -0.25 2.43
N MET A 162 -3.09 -0.89 1.68
CA MET A 162 -3.46 -1.61 0.45
C MET A 162 -4.35 -2.80 0.72
N LEU A 163 -4.07 -3.59 1.77
CA LEU A 163 -4.91 -4.73 2.16
C LEU A 163 -6.34 -4.28 2.47
N LEU A 164 -6.50 -3.11 3.09
CA LEU A 164 -7.80 -2.55 3.47
C LEU A 164 -8.58 -1.94 2.31
N ASP A 165 -7.91 -1.64 1.20
CA ASP A 165 -8.57 -1.17 -0.03
C ASP A 165 -9.15 -2.34 -0.86
N ASP A 166 -8.90 -3.59 -0.47
CA ASP A 166 -9.55 -4.77 -1.04
C ASP A 166 -11.07 -4.68 -0.83
N PRO A 167 -11.90 -4.80 -1.89
CA PRO A 167 -13.35 -4.88 -1.75
C PRO A 167 -13.83 -5.96 -0.76
N GLY A 168 -13.05 -7.03 -0.57
CA GLY A 168 -13.33 -8.13 0.36
C GLY A 168 -12.73 -7.97 1.76
N ALA A 169 -12.15 -6.81 2.10
CA ALA A 169 -11.47 -6.61 3.38
C ALA A 169 -12.43 -6.76 4.59
N THR A 170 -12.01 -7.54 5.59
CA THR A 170 -12.74 -7.75 6.86
C THR A 170 -12.27 -6.83 7.99
N LEU A 171 -11.29 -5.97 7.70
CA LEU A 171 -10.70 -4.99 8.60
C LEU A 171 -11.00 -3.58 8.10
N SER A 172 -11.04 -2.62 9.03
CA SER A 172 -11.11 -1.21 8.69
C SER A 172 -10.22 -0.37 9.60
N LEU A 173 -9.89 0.84 9.17
CA LEU A 173 -9.22 1.84 9.99
C LEU A 173 -10.24 2.88 10.43
N SER A 174 -10.29 3.16 11.73
CA SER A 174 -11.11 4.26 12.24
C SER A 174 -10.38 5.61 12.14
N ARG A 175 -10.93 6.69 12.72
CA ARG A 175 -10.28 8.02 12.69
C ARG A 175 -8.96 7.95 13.47
N SER A 176 -7.84 8.36 12.84
CA SER A 176 -6.45 8.01 13.21
C SER A 176 -6.15 6.53 12.93
N PRO A 177 -4.93 6.11 12.53
CA PRO A 177 -4.65 4.78 11.95
C PRO A 177 -4.75 3.63 12.98
N VAL A 178 -5.94 3.47 13.56
CA VAL A 178 -6.35 2.50 14.57
C VAL A 178 -7.10 1.41 13.83
N LEU A 179 -6.56 0.19 13.88
CA LEU A 179 -7.17 -0.99 13.27
C LEU A 179 -8.37 -1.45 14.09
N VAL A 180 -9.53 -1.55 13.45
CA VAL A 180 -10.78 -2.05 14.03
C VAL A 180 -11.35 -3.20 13.19
N SER A 181 -12.12 -4.08 13.82
CA SER A 181 -12.82 -5.17 13.11
C SER A 181 -14.01 -4.61 12.31
N GLY A 182 -14.22 -5.10 11.08
CA GLY A 182 -15.30 -4.64 10.20
C GLY A 182 -16.73 -4.87 10.74
N ASN A 183 -16.88 -5.69 11.78
CA ASN A 183 -18.18 -5.93 12.45
C ASN A 183 -18.48 -4.95 13.59
N GLY A 184 -17.59 -3.99 13.86
CA GLY A 184 -17.83 -2.92 14.82
C GLY A 184 -18.75 -1.86 14.24
N LYS A 185 -20.06 -2.15 14.14
CA LYS A 185 -21.07 -1.08 14.15
C LYS A 185 -20.74 -0.20 15.36
N ARG A 186 -20.43 1.07 15.09
CA ARG A 186 -20.36 2.09 16.13
C ARG A 186 -21.71 2.08 16.84
N SER A 187 -21.75 1.58 18.07
CA SER A 187 -22.77 2.04 19.01
C SER A 187 -22.54 3.55 19.16
N ALA A 188 -23.51 4.30 18.67
CA ALA A 188 -23.65 5.73 18.94
C ALA A 188 -23.85 5.95 20.45
#